data_AF-A0A1I2RG51-F1
#
_entry.id   AF-A0A1I2RG51-F1
#
_cell.length_a   1.000
_cell.length_b   1.000
_cell.length_c   1.000
_cell.angle_alpha   90.00
_cell.angle_beta   90.00
_cell.angle_gamma   90.00
#
_symmetry.space_group_name_H-M   'P 1'
#
loop_
_entity.id
_entity.type
_entity.pdbx_description
1 polymer ?
#
loop_
_entity_poly.entity_id
_entity_poly.type
_entity_poly.pdbx_seq_one_letter_code
_entity_poly.pdbx_strand_id
1 'polypeptide(L)'
;MYNFFRRIYSIYTNAIIMAIISCLFGAVLLFFPIGSMTVLSVAIGALLIFAGCTLMGNYFLNQATAGAISIFGIIPLIFGILLIANPAMFIDFVPTMFGIYVLFAGIDELSNASRARSLGYRVGLSYLLACSTIIVGLGCIIFSWFVAKLAIRIVGISIIYKGITRLIYDRNMRKKATKFYEEYNSDVIDGKFRN
;
A
#
# COMPACT_ATOMS: atom_id res chain seq x y z
N MET A 1 -15.10 18.11 -31.85
CA MET A 1 -13.74 18.64 -31.60
C MET A 1 -13.57 19.20 -30.19
N TYR A 2 -14.37 20.17 -29.74
CA TYR A 2 -14.26 20.80 -28.39
C TYR A 2 -14.44 19.83 -27.20
N ASN A 3 -15.43 18.93 -27.25
CA ASN A 3 -15.72 18.00 -26.15
C ASN A 3 -14.61 16.96 -25.90
N PHE A 4 -13.83 16.63 -26.93
CA PHE A 4 -12.71 15.68 -26.84
C PHE A 4 -11.49 16.31 -26.17
N PHE A 5 -11.11 17.52 -26.61
CA PHE A 5 -10.03 18.29 -25.98
C PHE A 5 -10.34 18.63 -24.52
N ARG A 6 -11.59 18.99 -24.19
CA ARG A 6 -12.03 19.25 -22.81
C ARG A 6 -11.90 18.02 -21.91
N ARG A 7 -12.20 16.81 -22.42
CA ARG A 7 -12.02 15.55 -21.67
C ARG A 7 -10.55 15.26 -21.39
N ILE A 8 -9.67 15.42 -22.38
CA ILE A 8 -8.22 15.25 -22.20
C ILE A 8 -7.66 16.26 -21.19
N TYR A 9 -8.10 17.51 -21.27
CA TYR A 9 -7.64 18.55 -20.35
C TYR A 9 -8.11 18.30 -18.91
N SER A 10 -9.37 17.88 -18.72
CA SER A 10 -9.92 17.50 -17.42
C SER A 10 -9.15 16.34 -16.77
N ILE A 11 -8.82 15.31 -17.53
CA ILE A 11 -8.04 14.16 -17.04
C ILE A 11 -6.63 14.60 -16.61
N TYR A 12 -6.00 15.49 -17.37
CA TYR A 12 -4.66 16.01 -17.08
C TYR A 12 -4.63 16.92 -15.83
N THR A 13 -5.62 17.80 -15.68
CA THR A 13 -5.74 18.63 -14.48
C THR A 13 -5.97 17.77 -13.24
N ASN A 14 -6.82 16.74 -13.34
CA ASN A 14 -7.02 15.76 -12.26
C ASN A 14 -5.73 14.99 -11.94
N ALA A 15 -4.93 14.62 -12.94
CA ALA A 15 -3.66 13.95 -12.74
C ALA A 15 -2.64 14.83 -12.00
N ILE A 16 -2.50 16.10 -12.37
CA ILE A 16 -1.61 17.04 -11.69
C ILE A 16 -2.07 17.25 -10.25
N ILE A 17 -3.37 17.46 -10.01
CA ILE A 17 -3.91 17.65 -8.67
C ILE A 17 -3.62 16.41 -7.80
N MET A 18 -3.87 15.21 -8.33
CA MET A 18 -3.56 13.96 -7.62
C MET A 18 -2.07 13.78 -7.35
N ALA A 19 -1.20 14.18 -8.28
CA ALA A 19 0.26 14.14 -8.09
C ALA A 19 0.72 15.13 -7.00
N ILE A 20 0.19 16.35 -6.99
CA ILE A 20 0.49 17.38 -5.97
C ILE A 20 0.02 16.91 -4.59
N ILE A 21 -1.22 16.42 -4.50
CA ILE A 21 -1.77 15.87 -3.25
C ILE A 21 -0.92 14.70 -2.76
N SER A 22 -0.54 13.78 -3.65
CA SER A 22 0.31 12.63 -3.30
C SER A 22 1.68 13.07 -2.80
N CYS A 23 2.31 14.05 -3.44
CA CYS A 23 3.59 14.60 -3.00
C CYS A 23 3.49 15.30 -1.65
N LEU A 24 2.45 16.12 -1.43
CA LEU A 24 2.18 16.77 -0.15
C LEU A 24 1.97 15.72 0.96
N PHE A 25 1.14 14.72 0.69
CA PHE A 25 0.86 13.66 1.64
C PHE A 25 2.13 12.85 1.96
N GLY A 26 2.91 12.46 0.95
CA GLY A 26 4.18 11.76 1.15
C GLY A 26 5.22 12.60 1.92
N ALA A 27 5.26 13.92 1.71
CA ALA A 27 6.11 14.82 2.48
C ALA A 27 5.67 14.90 3.96
N VAL A 28 4.37 15.00 4.23
CA VAL A 28 3.83 14.96 5.60
C VAL A 28 4.24 13.67 6.31
N LEU A 29 4.17 12.52 5.63
CA LEU A 29 4.60 11.22 6.17
C LEU A 29 6.11 11.18 6.49
N LEU A 30 6.94 11.86 5.70
CA LEU A 30 8.39 11.93 5.90
C LEU A 30 8.78 12.83 7.07
N PHE A 31 8.19 14.03 7.16
CA PHE A 31 8.52 15.02 8.19
C PHE A 31 7.82 14.75 9.53
N PHE A 32 6.61 14.19 9.51
CA PHE A 32 5.81 13.88 10.69
C PHE A 32 5.43 12.40 10.77
N PRO A 33 6.41 11.48 10.97
CA PRO A 33 6.13 10.05 11.02
C PRO A 33 5.24 9.66 12.20
N ILE A 34 5.45 10.27 13.38
CA ILE A 34 4.68 9.97 14.59
C ILE A 34 3.21 10.42 14.44
N GLY A 35 2.98 11.64 13.94
CA GLY A 35 1.61 12.11 13.67
C GLY A 35 0.90 11.26 12.62
N SER A 36 1.64 10.87 11.56
CA SER A 36 1.10 10.03 10.49
C SER A 36 0.70 8.64 10.98
N MET A 37 1.49 8.03 11.86
CA MET A 37 1.15 6.75 12.50
C MET A 37 -0.16 6.82 13.26
N THR A 38 -0.33 7.85 14.09
CA THR A 38 -1.54 8.03 14.89
C THR A 38 -2.76 8.21 13.98
N VAL A 39 -2.64 9.05 12.95
CA VAL A 39 -3.72 9.26 11.97
C VAL A 39 -4.07 7.97 11.25
N LEU A 40 -3.08 7.18 10.83
CA LEU A 40 -3.29 5.89 10.18
C LEU A 40 -3.99 4.89 11.12
N SER A 41 -3.56 4.82 12.38
CA SER A 41 -4.20 3.97 13.39
C SER A 41 -5.66 4.36 13.61
N VAL A 42 -5.95 5.65 13.78
CA VAL A 42 -7.34 6.13 13.96
C VAL A 42 -8.17 5.85 12.70
N ALA A 43 -7.61 6.07 11.51
CA ALA A 43 -8.31 5.78 10.26
C ALA A 43 -8.64 4.29 10.10
N ILE A 44 -7.68 3.41 10.39
CA ILE A 44 -7.88 1.96 10.38
C ILE A 44 -8.92 1.57 11.43
N GLY A 45 -8.85 2.12 12.64
CA GLY A 45 -9.83 1.88 13.71
C GLY A 45 -11.25 2.28 13.31
N ALA A 46 -11.40 3.44 12.67
CA ALA A 46 -12.69 3.90 12.15
C ALA A 46 -13.24 2.98 11.04
N LEU A 47 -12.38 2.50 10.13
CA LEU A 47 -12.76 1.53 9.11
C LEU A 47 -13.18 0.18 9.73
N LEU A 48 -12.49 -0.27 10.78
CA LEU A 48 -12.84 -1.48 11.53
C LEU A 48 -14.21 -1.34 12.21
N ILE A 49 -14.51 -0.19 12.81
CA ILE A 49 -15.84 0.09 13.37
C ILE A 49 -16.90 0.06 12.27
N PHE A 50 -16.66 0.74 11.14
CA PHE A 50 -17.61 0.75 10.03
C PHE A 50 -17.86 -0.66 9.46
N ALA A 51 -16.81 -1.46 9.30
CA ALA A 51 -16.92 -2.86 8.89
C ALA A 51 -17.69 -3.70 9.94
N GLY A 52 -17.41 -3.51 11.22
CA GLY A 52 -18.16 -4.14 12.31
C GLY A 52 -19.64 -3.76 12.30
N CYS A 53 -19.97 -2.49 12.08
CA CYS A 53 -21.34 -2.00 11.96
C CYS A 53 -22.08 -2.57 10.75
N THR A 54 -21.42 -2.66 9.59
CA THR A 54 -22.05 -3.24 8.38
C THR A 54 -22.28 -4.75 8.52
N LEU A 55 -21.32 -5.48 9.11
CA LEU A 55 -21.52 -6.87 9.49
C LEU A 55 -22.70 -6.98 10.46
N MET A 56 -22.73 -6.14 11.50
CA MET A 56 -23.82 -6.09 12.49
C MET A 56 -25.19 -5.83 11.85
N GLY A 57 -25.28 -4.86 10.93
CA GLY A 57 -26.51 -4.54 10.21
C GLY A 57 -27.01 -5.70 9.33
N ASN A 58 -26.09 -6.45 8.73
CA ASN A 58 -26.44 -7.61 7.90
C ASN A 58 -27.02 -8.79 8.70
N TYR A 59 -26.71 -8.96 9.99
CA TYR A 59 -27.37 -10.00 10.81
C TYR A 59 -28.85 -9.75 11.01
N PHE A 60 -29.22 -8.50 11.29
CA PHE A 60 -30.61 -8.15 11.57
C PHE A 60 -31.48 -8.36 10.32
N LEU A 61 -30.88 -8.28 9.13
CA LEU A 61 -31.56 -8.49 7.85
C LEU A 61 -31.58 -9.97 7.41
N ASN A 62 -30.56 -10.77 7.74
CA ASN A 62 -30.44 -12.17 7.33
C ASN A 62 -30.42 -13.14 8.53
N GLN A 63 -31.60 -13.50 9.04
CA GLN A 63 -31.80 -14.39 10.20
C GLN A 63 -31.20 -15.81 10.04
N ALA A 64 -30.83 -16.25 8.83
CA ALA A 64 -30.35 -17.61 8.56
C ALA A 64 -28.85 -17.86 8.86
N THR A 65 -28.09 -16.84 9.27
CA THR A 65 -26.63 -16.95 9.53
C THR A 65 -26.22 -16.54 10.95
N ALA A 66 -27.20 -16.54 11.86
CA ALA A 66 -27.21 -15.83 13.15
C ALA A 66 -26.13 -16.27 14.18
N GLY A 67 -25.59 -17.48 14.10
CA GLY A 67 -24.61 -17.96 15.08
C GLY A 67 -23.16 -17.62 14.73
N ALA A 68 -22.73 -18.01 13.52
CA ALA A 68 -21.34 -17.91 13.12
C ALA A 68 -20.94 -16.49 12.78
N ILE A 69 -21.80 -15.75 12.07
CA ILE A 69 -21.39 -14.43 11.62
C ILE A 69 -21.24 -13.54 12.91
N SER A 70 -22.06 -13.67 13.98
CA SER A 70 -22.23 -12.63 15.04
C SER A 70 -20.93 -12.26 15.76
N ILE A 71 -20.08 -13.26 15.98
CA ILE A 71 -18.76 -13.12 16.59
C ILE A 71 -17.81 -12.32 15.66
N PHE A 72 -17.88 -12.52 14.35
CA PHE A 72 -17.06 -11.79 13.37
C PHE A 72 -17.42 -10.30 13.24
N GLY A 73 -18.59 -9.86 13.70
CA GLY A 73 -18.96 -8.43 13.74
C GLY A 73 -18.52 -7.72 15.02
N ILE A 74 -18.52 -8.43 16.17
CA ILE A 74 -18.19 -7.85 17.49
C ILE A 74 -16.68 -7.65 17.64
N ILE A 75 -15.87 -8.63 17.22
CA ILE A 75 -14.41 -8.57 17.31
C ILE A 75 -13.83 -7.31 16.64
N PRO A 76 -14.14 -6.98 15.37
CA PRO A 76 -13.59 -5.80 14.72
C PRO A 76 -14.09 -4.49 15.37
N LEU A 77 -15.27 -4.50 15.99
CA LEU A 77 -15.81 -3.34 16.69
C LEU A 77 -15.03 -3.06 17.98
N ILE A 78 -14.77 -4.08 18.78
CA ILE A 78 -13.94 -3.98 20.00
C ILE A 78 -12.52 -3.57 19.63
N PHE A 79 -11.91 -4.23 18.64
CA PHE A 79 -10.57 -3.89 18.17
C PHE A 79 -10.50 -2.47 17.61
N GLY A 80 -11.50 -2.04 16.85
CA GLY A 80 -11.57 -0.69 16.30
C GLY A 80 -11.65 0.40 17.37
N ILE A 81 -12.49 0.20 18.40
CA ILE A 81 -12.57 1.12 19.55
C ILE A 81 -11.24 1.15 20.30
N LEU A 82 -10.64 -0.02 20.55
CA LEU A 82 -9.36 -0.13 21.24
C LEU A 82 -8.23 0.56 20.48
N LEU A 83 -8.25 0.48 19.14
CA LEU A 83 -7.28 1.14 18.26
C LEU A 83 -7.37 2.67 18.30
N ILE A 84 -8.59 3.21 18.41
CA ILE A 84 -8.82 4.65 18.51
C ILE A 84 -8.45 5.15 19.91
N ALA A 85 -8.79 4.39 20.96
CA ALA A 85 -8.48 4.73 22.34
C ALA A 85 -6.97 4.67 22.62
N ASN A 86 -6.26 3.70 22.03
CA ASN A 86 -4.83 3.54 22.21
C ASN A 86 -4.12 3.23 20.87
N PRO A 87 -3.85 4.25 20.04
CA PRO A 87 -3.22 4.07 18.74
C PRO A 87 -1.78 3.55 18.82
N ALA A 88 -1.11 3.71 19.97
CA ALA A 88 0.24 3.17 20.18
C ALA A 88 0.28 1.64 20.07
N MET A 89 -0.79 0.97 20.48
CA MET A 89 -0.89 -0.49 20.40
C MET A 89 -0.74 -0.98 18.96
N PHE A 90 -1.36 -0.31 17.98
CA PHE A 90 -1.27 -0.68 16.57
C PHE A 90 0.14 -0.48 16.01
N ILE A 91 0.76 0.64 16.39
CA ILE A 91 2.09 1.06 15.91
C ILE A 91 3.14 0.02 16.26
N ASP A 92 3.04 -0.58 17.46
CA ASP A 92 3.99 -1.61 17.90
C ASP A 92 3.55 -3.02 17.48
N PHE A 93 2.25 -3.30 17.41
CA PHE A 93 1.72 -4.62 17.07
C PHE A 93 2.10 -5.07 15.66
N VAL A 94 1.94 -4.20 14.65
CA VAL A 94 2.18 -4.56 13.25
C VAL A 94 3.66 -4.94 12.99
N PRO A 95 4.66 -4.11 13.35
CA PRO A 95 6.06 -4.48 13.20
C PRO A 95 6.44 -5.71 14.02
N THR A 96 5.85 -5.89 15.20
CA THR A 96 6.13 -7.06 16.05
C THR A 96 5.65 -8.35 15.39
N MET A 97 4.41 -8.38 14.90
CA MET A 97 3.87 -9.52 14.16
C MET A 97 4.69 -9.83 12.90
N PHE A 98 5.09 -8.78 12.17
CA PHE A 98 5.96 -8.93 11.01
C PHE A 98 7.35 -9.47 11.40
N GLY A 99 7.93 -8.99 12.51
CA GLY A 99 9.20 -9.48 13.03
C GLY A 99 9.16 -10.96 13.42
N ILE A 100 8.07 -11.39 14.06
CA ILE A 100 7.83 -12.81 14.38
C ILE A 100 7.73 -13.64 13.11
N TYR A 101 6.99 -13.17 12.10
CA TYR A 101 6.91 -13.84 10.81
C TYR A 101 8.29 -13.99 10.15
N VAL A 102 9.10 -12.93 10.15
CA VAL A 102 10.47 -12.95 9.62
C VAL A 102 11.36 -13.92 10.40
N LEU A 103 11.20 -14.04 11.72
CA LEU A 103 11.92 -15.04 12.51
C LEU A 103 11.58 -16.47 12.08
N PHE A 104 10.30 -16.79 11.90
CA PHE A 104 9.90 -18.11 11.41
C PHE A 104 10.46 -18.38 10.01
N ALA A 105 10.40 -17.39 9.12
CA ALA A 105 11.01 -17.49 7.80
C ALA A 105 12.53 -17.76 7.88
N GLY A 106 13.25 -17.09 8.78
CA GLY A 106 14.68 -17.34 8.99
C GLY A 106 14.99 -18.73 9.54
N ILE A 107 14.12 -19.29 10.39
CA ILE A 107 14.24 -20.67 10.88
C ILE A 107 14.02 -21.67 9.73
N ASP A 108 13.02 -21.43 8.89
CA ASP A 108 12.75 -22.26 7.70
C ASP A 108 13.92 -22.21 6.71
N GLU A 109 14.50 -21.02 6.48
CA GLU A 109 15.72 -20.85 5.67
C GLU A 109 16.90 -21.63 6.25
N LEU A 110 17.07 -21.65 7.57
CA LEU A 110 18.13 -22.39 8.25
C LEU A 110 17.95 -23.91 8.12
N SER A 111 16.71 -24.38 8.23
CA SER A 111 16.34 -25.79 8.01
C SER A 111 16.62 -26.20 6.56
N ASN A 112 16.23 -25.36 5.59
CA ASN A 112 16.46 -25.59 4.16
C ASN A 112 17.96 -25.59 3.82
N ALA A 113 18.74 -24.67 4.38
CA ALA A 113 20.20 -24.65 4.21
C ALA A 113 20.86 -25.93 4.77
N SER A 114 20.36 -26.44 5.90
CA SER A 114 20.85 -27.69 6.50
C SER A 114 20.53 -28.92 5.63
N ARG A 115 19.34 -28.97 5.02
CA ARG A 115 18.97 -30.02 4.07
C ARG A 115 19.81 -29.93 2.78
N ALA A 116 20.03 -28.74 2.24
CA ALA A 116 20.90 -28.53 1.08
C ALA A 116 22.36 -28.96 1.35
N ARG A 117 22.82 -28.82 2.60
CA ARG A 117 24.16 -29.27 3.02
C ARG A 117 24.27 -30.79 2.97
N SER A 118 23.24 -31.49 3.46
CA SER A 118 23.19 -32.96 3.41
C SER A 118 23.13 -33.52 1.99
N LEU A 119 22.73 -32.70 1.00
CA LEU A 119 22.71 -33.05 -0.42
C LEU A 119 24.01 -32.68 -1.17
N GLY A 120 25.04 -32.20 -0.47
CA GLY A 120 26.37 -31.92 -1.03
C GLY A 120 26.55 -30.55 -1.69
N TYR A 121 25.60 -29.61 -1.50
CA TYR A 121 25.68 -28.27 -2.09
C TYR A 121 26.55 -27.31 -1.25
N ARG A 122 27.15 -26.29 -1.89
CA ARG A 122 27.85 -25.19 -1.20
C ARG A 122 26.82 -24.25 -0.55
N VAL A 123 26.58 -24.47 0.73
CA VAL A 123 25.54 -23.79 1.53
C VAL A 123 26.01 -22.57 2.31
N GLY A 124 27.28 -22.15 2.16
CA GLY A 124 27.83 -21.02 2.92
C GLY A 124 27.01 -19.74 2.78
N LEU A 125 26.52 -19.44 1.57
CA LEU A 125 25.68 -18.27 1.33
C LEU A 125 24.29 -18.41 1.98
N SER A 126 23.69 -19.61 1.90
CA SER A 126 22.35 -19.88 2.46
C SER A 126 22.33 -19.80 3.98
N TYR A 127 23.38 -20.27 4.66
CA TYR A 127 23.51 -20.11 6.11
C TYR A 127 23.69 -18.64 6.52
N LEU A 128 24.50 -17.87 5.77
CA LEU A 128 24.67 -16.44 6.02
C LEU A 128 23.35 -15.67 5.87
N LEU A 129 22.58 -15.97 4.81
CA LEU A 129 21.27 -15.38 4.59
C LEU A 129 20.31 -15.73 5.74
N ALA A 130 20.18 -17.02 6.09
CA ALA A 130 19.32 -17.46 7.18
C ALA A 130 19.67 -16.80 8.53
N CYS A 131 20.97 -16.73 8.88
CA CYS A 131 21.42 -16.01 10.07
C CYS A 131 21.06 -14.52 10.01
N SER A 132 21.25 -13.87 8.86
CA SER A 132 20.89 -12.45 8.70
C SER A 132 19.39 -12.23 8.84
N THR A 133 18.55 -13.12 8.29
CA THR A 133 17.09 -13.06 8.39
C THR A 133 16.64 -13.18 9.85
N ILE A 134 17.23 -14.10 10.62
CA ILE A 134 16.94 -14.25 12.06
C ILE A 134 17.34 -12.99 12.82
N ILE A 135 18.52 -12.42 12.57
CA ILE A 135 18.99 -11.18 13.22
C ILE A 135 18.05 -10.02 12.90
N VAL A 136 17.63 -9.88 11.64
CA VAL A 136 16.68 -8.85 11.20
C VAL A 136 15.32 -9.06 11.87
N GLY A 137 14.79 -10.29 11.91
CA GLY A 137 13.53 -10.61 12.58
C GLY A 137 13.56 -10.25 14.07
N LEU A 138 14.64 -10.61 14.77
CA LEU A 138 14.82 -10.29 16.19
C LEU A 138 14.93 -8.78 16.41
N GLY A 139 15.69 -8.09 15.54
CA GLY A 139 15.81 -6.63 15.54
C GLY A 139 14.47 -5.93 15.32
N CYS A 140 13.60 -6.48 14.46
CA CYS A 140 12.26 -5.95 14.24
C CYS A 140 11.35 -6.03 15.47
N ILE A 141 11.50 -7.09 16.27
CA ILE A 141 10.71 -7.27 17.51
C ILE A 141 11.21 -6.31 18.60
N ILE A 142 12.53 -6.22 18.78
CA ILE A 142 13.12 -5.38 19.85
C ILE A 142 12.95 -3.89 19.54
N PHE A 143 13.10 -3.50 18.27
CA PHE A 143 13.06 -2.10 17.84
C PHE A 143 11.80 -1.80 17.01
N SER A 144 10.65 -2.36 17.39
CA SER A 144 9.36 -2.20 16.70
C SER A 144 9.02 -0.74 16.38
N TRP A 145 9.20 0.16 17.34
CA TRP A 145 8.99 1.61 17.17
C TRP A 145 9.87 2.25 16.08
N PHE A 146 11.13 1.80 15.96
CA PHE A 146 12.03 2.29 14.92
C PHE A 146 11.64 1.74 13.55
N VAL A 147 11.29 0.44 13.49
CA VAL A 147 10.83 -0.21 12.26
C VAL A 147 9.54 0.41 11.74
N ALA A 148 8.58 0.70 12.62
CA ALA A 148 7.36 1.42 12.24
C ALA A 148 7.68 2.78 11.60
N LYS A 149 8.61 3.55 12.18
CA LYS A 149 9.01 4.87 11.68
C LYS A 149 9.68 4.77 10.31
N LEU A 150 10.56 3.79 10.15
CA LEU A 150 11.19 3.52 8.86
C LEU A 150 10.17 3.10 7.81
N ALA A 151 9.24 2.20 8.15
CA ALA A 151 8.20 1.73 7.24
C ALA A 151 7.38 2.90 6.69
N ILE A 152 6.93 3.82 7.55
CA ILE A 152 6.15 4.99 7.10
C ILE A 152 6.98 5.96 6.25
N ARG A 153 8.28 6.13 6.55
CA ARG A 153 9.16 6.91 5.69
C ARG A 153 9.31 6.28 4.30
N ILE A 154 9.50 4.96 4.23
CA ILE A 154 9.57 4.21 2.97
C ILE A 154 8.26 4.35 2.18
N VAL A 155 7.12 4.24 2.86
CA VAL A 155 5.80 4.47 2.26
C VAL A 155 5.67 5.90 1.74
N GLY A 156 6.09 6.91 2.51
CA GLY A 156 6.10 8.32 2.09
C GLY A 156 6.91 8.55 0.81
N ILE A 157 8.12 8.00 0.75
CA ILE A 157 8.98 8.05 -0.45
C ILE A 157 8.31 7.34 -1.64
N SER A 158 7.70 6.18 -1.39
CA SER A 158 6.99 5.40 -2.42
C SER A 158 5.79 6.15 -2.99
N ILE A 159 5.05 6.89 -2.14
CA ILE A 159 3.92 7.73 -2.56
C ILE A 159 4.41 8.89 -3.43
N ILE A 160 5.51 9.55 -3.05
CA ILE A 160 6.13 10.62 -3.86
C ILE A 160 6.55 10.06 -5.23
N TYR A 161 7.25 8.91 -5.23
CA TYR A 161 7.68 8.25 -6.46
C TYR A 161 6.49 7.89 -7.36
N LYS A 162 5.41 7.35 -6.78
CA LYS A 162 4.19 7.03 -7.52
C LYS A 162 3.51 8.28 -8.09
N GLY A 163 3.46 9.38 -7.33
CA GLY A 163 2.93 10.66 -7.78
C GLY A 163 3.68 11.22 -9.00
N ILE A 164 5.02 11.21 -8.94
CA ILE A 164 5.89 11.65 -10.03
C ILE A 164 5.72 10.73 -11.25
N THR A 165 5.71 9.42 -11.03
CA THR A 165 5.57 8.43 -12.10
C THR A 165 4.25 8.64 -12.85
N ARG A 166 3.14 8.82 -12.12
CA ARG A 166 1.82 9.08 -12.72
C ARG A 166 1.81 10.35 -13.58
N LEU A 167 2.44 11.42 -13.11
CA LEU A 167 2.57 12.68 -13.86
C LEU A 167 3.32 12.48 -15.19
N ILE A 168 4.35 11.64 -15.21
CA ILE A 168 5.12 11.32 -16.42
C ILE A 168 4.27 10.51 -17.40
N TYR A 169 3.59 9.47 -16.92
CA TYR A 169 2.71 8.65 -17.76
C TYR A 169 1.59 9.49 -18.39
N ASP A 170 0.91 10.32 -17.62
CA ASP A 170 -0.21 11.12 -18.11
C ASP A 170 0.26 12.21 -19.11
N ARG A 171 1.47 12.77 -18.92
CA ARG A 171 2.11 13.65 -19.91
C ARG A 171 2.41 12.92 -21.23
N ASN A 172 2.94 11.71 -21.16
CA ASN A 172 3.29 10.92 -22.34
C ASN A 172 2.03 10.48 -23.11
N MET A 173 0.97 10.09 -22.40
CA MET A 173 -0.32 9.72 -23.01
C MET A 173 -0.96 10.92 -23.73
N ARG A 174 -0.94 12.11 -23.13
CA ARG A 174 -1.43 13.33 -23.80
C ARG A 174 -0.64 13.63 -25.09
N LYS A 175 0.70 13.55 -25.05
CA LYS A 175 1.53 13.77 -26.25
C LYS A 175 1.21 12.77 -27.37
N LYS A 176 1.04 11.48 -27.04
CA LYS A 176 0.67 10.46 -28.03
C LYS A 176 -0.73 10.69 -28.59
N ALA A 177 -1.71 11.02 -27.75
CA ALA A 177 -3.07 11.30 -28.18
C ALA A 177 -3.17 12.54 -29.08
N THR A 178 -2.41 13.61 -28.79
CA THR A 178 -2.38 14.81 -29.63
C THR A 178 -1.71 14.53 -30.97
N LYS A 179 -0.57 13.83 -30.99
CA LYS A 179 0.10 13.45 -32.24
C LYS A 179 -0.75 12.57 -33.15
N PHE A 180 -1.42 11.56 -32.58
CA PHE A 180 -2.33 10.69 -33.34
C PHE A 180 -3.50 11.46 -33.96
N TYR A 181 -3.98 12.50 -33.26
CA TYR A 181 -5.02 13.39 -33.79
C TYR A 181 -4.50 14.31 -34.90
N GLU A 182 -3.29 14.86 -34.75
CA GLU A 182 -2.67 15.71 -35.77
C GLU A 182 -2.41 14.92 -37.06
N GLU A 183 -1.90 13.69 -36.94
CA GLU A 183 -1.61 12.77 -38.06
C GLU A 183 -2.90 12.31 -38.76
N TYR A 184 -3.93 11.88 -38.00
CA TYR A 184 -5.22 11.53 -38.58
C TYR A 184 -5.89 12.72 -39.29
N ASN A 185 -5.78 13.93 -38.71
CA ASN A 185 -6.39 15.12 -39.30
C ASN A 185 -5.61 15.60 -40.53
N SER A 186 -4.29 15.43 -40.60
CA SER A 186 -3.52 15.74 -41.81
C SER A 186 -3.85 14.78 -42.95
N ASP A 187 -4.01 13.48 -42.68
CA ASP A 187 -4.35 12.47 -43.71
C ASP A 187 -5.74 12.71 -44.32
N VAL A 188 -6.72 13.10 -43.50
CA VAL A 188 -8.07 13.45 -43.98
C VAL A 188 -8.07 14.70 -44.85
N ILE A 189 -7.22 15.68 -44.52
CA ILE A 189 -7.10 16.93 -45.29
C ILE A 189 -6.40 16.65 -46.63
N ASP A 190 -5.30 15.89 -46.63
CA ASP A 190 -4.50 15.60 -47.82
C ASP A 190 -5.25 14.68 -48.81
N GLY A 191 -6.05 13.73 -48.29
CA GLY A 191 -6.94 12.89 -49.11
C GLY A 191 -8.07 13.66 -49.79
N LYS A 192 -8.45 14.84 -49.27
CA LYS A 192 -9.53 15.68 -49.83
C LYS A 192 -9.06 16.61 -50.94
N PHE A 193 -7.76 16.87 -51.05
CA PHE A 193 -7.15 17.68 -52.12
C PHE A 193 -6.66 16.86 -53.32
N ARG A 194 -6.71 15.53 -53.24
CA ARG A 194 -6.29 14.60 -54.31
C ARG A 194 -7.42 14.12 -55.24
N ASN A 195 -8.66 14.58 -55.03
CA ASN A 195 -9.82 14.36 -55.91
C ASN A 195 -10.34 15.69 -56.46
#